data_AF-A0A9E5T633-F1
#
_entry.id   AF-A0A9E5T633-F1
#
_cell.length_a   1.000
_cell.length_b   1.000
_cell.length_c   1.000
_cell.angle_alpha   90.00
_cell.angle_beta   90.00
_cell.angle_gamma   90.00
#
_symmetry.space_group_name_H-M   'P 1'
#
loop_
_entity.id
_entity.type
_entity.pdbx_description
1 polymer ?
#
loop_
_entity_poly.entity_id
_entity_poly.type
_entity_poly.pdbx_seq_one_letter_code
_entity_poly.pdbx_strand_id
1 'polypeptide(L)'
;MGAYRIWVLVFALAAVISLPAVAQDMDEAMQEELRKQEAFRDGFASIVADLNAQYFYGFTAAIDRADMVDRIFGLRLIDQRIKRQFEENLEDSFDGLVQGGAGLARVGIVPVFNAPDGGARFVLLGVESSGDFGRAVVRVDLKNYQFNYLEFDLRLDSRRDIIIVDWIDYLAGLSFSESVGRYLVFVSPSPSALRKLLDIQNVTERELYLFGETLKAARDGNLAKFIELRDGLQPRFQRQRIVVESGVQLAKVRRKRGEMVAALQIMAEHFPEEPLYTLMLLDTLFPRKKYEEGIAALTRLADKLDVEDAAMEARLSAAYLAAGNATEAVILADAAIEREPGLELGWLSALPARNATGDFAGAVEALRQLEAEFGHDLSPEKLEKSRIFGELMASAEFAAWLETR
;
A
#
# COMPACT_ATOMS: atom_id res chain seq x y z
N MET A 1 -59.49 16.32 -48.65
CA MET A 1 -59.22 17.74 -48.96
C MET A 1 -58.23 18.23 -47.92
N GLY A 2 -56.99 18.63 -48.19
CA GLY A 2 -56.21 18.72 -49.41
C GLY A 2 -54.79 19.11 -49.01
N ALA A 3 -53.81 18.58 -49.77
CA ALA A 3 -52.43 19.04 -50.03
C ALA A 3 -51.63 19.67 -48.86
N TYR A 4 -50.44 19.20 -48.48
CA TYR A 4 -49.26 19.06 -49.33
C TYR A 4 -48.29 18.00 -48.79
N ARG A 5 -47.99 17.02 -49.64
CA ARG A 5 -46.76 16.21 -49.63
C ARG A 5 -45.62 17.05 -50.24
N ILE A 6 -44.39 16.61 -49.99
CA ILE A 6 -43.11 16.99 -50.63
C ILE A 6 -42.32 18.03 -49.83
N TRP A 7 -41.40 17.55 -49.00
CA TRP A 7 -39.98 17.97 -48.92
C TRP A 7 -39.22 16.87 -48.15
N VAL A 8 -39.12 15.71 -48.78
CA VAL A 8 -37.98 14.79 -48.61
C VAL A 8 -36.82 15.41 -49.38
N LEU A 9 -35.61 15.34 -48.81
CA LEU A 9 -34.32 15.82 -49.35
C LEU A 9 -34.11 17.34 -49.29
N VAL A 10 -33.27 17.81 -48.36
CA VAL A 10 -32.25 18.87 -48.59
C VAL A 10 -31.28 19.08 -47.41
N PHE A 11 -31.50 18.55 -46.20
CA PHE A 11 -30.46 18.58 -45.13
C PHE A 11 -29.75 17.23 -44.91
N ALA A 12 -29.48 16.51 -45.99
CA ALA A 12 -28.61 15.33 -46.00
C ALA A 12 -27.35 15.51 -46.88
N LEU A 13 -27.04 16.74 -47.31
CA LEU A 13 -25.90 16.99 -48.18
C LEU A 13 -25.29 18.38 -47.96
N ALA A 14 -24.71 18.61 -46.77
CA ALA A 14 -23.69 19.64 -46.53
C ALA A 14 -23.09 19.54 -45.12
N ALA A 15 -22.53 18.37 -44.76
CA ALA A 15 -21.56 18.24 -43.67
C ALA A 15 -20.61 17.04 -43.92
N VAL A 16 -20.31 16.75 -45.19
CA VAL A 16 -19.24 15.82 -45.61
C VAL A 16 -18.07 16.65 -46.13
N ILE A 17 -17.62 17.57 -45.29
CA ILE A 17 -16.42 18.41 -45.42
C ILE A 17 -16.00 18.55 -43.94
N SER A 18 -15.11 17.76 -43.34
CA SER A 18 -13.86 17.16 -43.76
C SER A 18 -13.53 15.99 -42.81
N LEU A 19 -13.90 14.75 -43.18
CA LEU A 19 -13.73 13.56 -42.33
C LEU A 19 -12.33 12.90 -42.32
N PRO A 20 -11.47 12.97 -43.36
CA PRO A 20 -10.19 12.25 -43.30
C PRO A 20 -9.16 12.94 -42.40
N ALA A 21 -9.17 14.28 -42.30
CA ALA A 21 -8.22 15.02 -41.44
C ALA A 21 -8.54 14.81 -39.95
N VAL A 22 -9.82 14.87 -39.55
CA VAL A 22 -10.23 14.63 -38.16
C VAL A 22 -10.01 13.16 -37.76
N ALA A 23 -10.24 12.21 -38.68
CA ALA A 23 -9.94 10.80 -38.42
C ALA A 23 -8.43 10.55 -38.29
N GLN A 24 -7.61 11.18 -39.15
CA GLN A 24 -6.16 11.09 -39.07
C GLN A 24 -5.60 11.73 -37.79
N ASP A 25 -6.10 12.90 -37.39
CA ASP A 25 -5.69 13.57 -36.15
C ASP A 25 -6.09 12.74 -34.90
N MET A 26 -7.25 12.07 -34.93
CA MET A 26 -7.68 11.16 -33.86
C MET A 26 -6.81 9.90 -33.80
N ASP A 27 -6.45 9.33 -34.94
CA ASP A 27 -5.54 8.19 -35.01
C ASP A 27 -4.14 8.58 -34.50
N GLU A 28 -3.61 9.74 -34.88
CA GLU A 28 -2.32 10.24 -34.41
C GLU A 28 -2.31 10.49 -32.89
N ALA A 29 -3.38 11.09 -32.34
CA ALA A 29 -3.52 11.30 -30.90
C ALA A 29 -3.64 9.98 -30.11
N MET A 30 -4.40 9.01 -30.63
CA MET A 30 -4.52 7.69 -30.01
C MET A 30 -3.19 6.94 -30.03
N GLN A 31 -2.45 6.99 -31.15
CA GLN A 31 -1.13 6.40 -31.25
C GLN A 31 -0.11 7.07 -30.32
N GLU A 32 -0.21 8.38 -30.12
CA GLU A 32 0.64 9.09 -29.16
C GLU A 32 0.31 8.67 -27.71
N GLU A 33 -0.97 8.55 -27.35
CA GLU A 33 -1.37 8.08 -26.03
C GLU A 33 -0.90 6.64 -25.76
N LEU A 34 -1.01 5.74 -26.75
CA LEU A 34 -0.49 4.37 -26.64
C LEU A 34 1.02 4.36 -26.41
N ARG A 35 1.79 5.19 -27.13
CA ARG A 35 3.24 5.30 -26.90
C ARG A 35 3.58 5.81 -25.50
N LYS A 36 2.77 6.72 -24.94
CA LYS A 36 2.96 7.20 -23.57
C LYS A 36 2.64 6.12 -22.55
N GLN A 37 1.55 5.37 -22.75
CA GLN A 37 1.19 4.23 -21.92
C GLN A 37 2.28 3.14 -21.94
N GLU A 38 2.85 2.85 -23.11
CA GLU A 38 4.00 1.95 -23.25
C GLU A 38 5.23 2.49 -22.52
N ALA A 39 5.56 3.79 -22.68
CA ALA A 39 6.68 4.41 -21.97
C ALA A 39 6.53 4.31 -20.44
N PHE A 40 5.33 4.56 -19.91
CA PHE A 40 5.03 4.39 -18.48
C PHE A 40 5.17 2.93 -18.02
N ARG A 41 4.68 1.97 -18.82
CA ARG A 41 4.75 0.55 -18.45
C ARG A 41 6.20 0.06 -18.47
N ASP A 42 6.92 0.29 -19.55
CA ASP A 42 8.27 -0.22 -19.77
C ASP A 42 9.29 0.46 -18.85
N GLY A 43 9.22 1.78 -18.72
CA GLY A 43 10.11 2.52 -17.83
C GLY A 43 9.94 2.10 -16.37
N PHE A 44 8.70 1.87 -15.92
CA PHE A 44 8.46 1.55 -14.51
C PHE A 44 8.72 0.07 -14.23
N ALA A 45 8.47 -0.81 -15.19
CA ALA A 45 8.94 -2.20 -15.13
C ALA A 45 10.47 -2.27 -14.98
N SER A 46 11.22 -1.42 -15.69
CA SER A 46 12.68 -1.32 -15.52
C SER A 46 13.06 -0.88 -14.11
N ILE A 47 12.37 0.10 -13.53
CA ILE A 47 12.60 0.55 -12.14
C ILE A 47 12.34 -0.58 -11.14
N VAL A 48 11.27 -1.35 -11.33
CA VAL A 48 10.95 -2.51 -10.46
C VAL A 48 12.00 -3.62 -10.62
N ALA A 49 12.50 -3.86 -11.83
CA ALA A 49 13.59 -4.81 -12.07
C ALA A 49 14.87 -4.37 -11.34
N ASP A 50 15.22 -3.08 -11.39
CA ASP A 50 16.36 -2.50 -10.68
C ASP A 50 16.23 -2.66 -9.16
N LEU A 51 15.03 -2.40 -8.59
CA LEU A 51 14.75 -2.61 -7.17
C LEU A 51 14.95 -4.08 -6.75
N ASN A 52 14.45 -5.01 -7.55
CA ASN A 52 14.64 -6.45 -7.31
C ASN A 52 16.10 -6.89 -7.45
N ALA A 53 16.87 -6.25 -8.34
CA ALA A 53 18.31 -6.47 -8.50
C ALA A 53 19.15 -5.73 -7.45
N GLN A 54 18.52 -5.01 -6.52
CA GLN A 54 19.17 -4.16 -5.51
C GLN A 54 20.02 -3.03 -6.11
N TYR A 55 19.69 -2.60 -7.32
CA TYR A 55 20.31 -1.47 -8.01
C TYR A 55 19.49 -0.19 -7.82
N PHE A 56 19.65 0.45 -6.66
CA PHE A 56 18.85 1.63 -6.30
C PHE A 56 19.14 2.90 -7.13
N TYR A 57 20.20 2.93 -7.94
CA TYR A 57 20.57 4.11 -8.72
C TYR A 57 19.49 4.50 -9.73
N GLY A 58 18.93 3.53 -10.47
CA GLY A 58 17.86 3.79 -11.43
C GLY A 58 16.62 4.39 -10.76
N PHE A 59 16.25 3.83 -9.61
CA PHE A 59 15.16 4.35 -8.79
C PHE A 59 15.43 5.78 -8.28
N THR A 60 16.59 6.04 -7.67
CA THR A 60 16.88 7.39 -7.12
C THR A 60 17.13 8.44 -8.19
N ALA A 61 17.59 8.04 -9.38
CA ALA A 61 17.74 8.92 -10.54
C ALA A 61 16.40 9.26 -11.18
N ALA A 62 15.40 8.37 -11.10
CA ALA A 62 14.06 8.60 -11.63
C ALA A 62 13.23 9.56 -10.76
N ILE A 63 13.65 9.93 -9.55
CA ILE A 63 12.86 10.82 -8.68
C ILE A 63 12.95 12.28 -9.13
N ASP A 64 11.81 12.95 -9.30
CA ASP A 64 11.74 14.41 -9.43
C ASP A 64 12.11 15.06 -8.10
N ARG A 65 13.40 15.35 -7.92
CA ARG A 65 13.86 15.97 -6.65
C ARG A 65 13.23 17.34 -6.44
N ALA A 66 12.98 18.10 -7.50
CA ALA A 66 12.40 19.43 -7.38
C ALA A 66 10.92 19.35 -6.94
N ASP A 67 10.10 18.56 -7.63
CA ASP A 67 8.69 18.38 -7.27
C ASP A 67 8.54 17.70 -5.89
N MET A 68 9.39 16.70 -5.60
CA MET A 68 9.44 16.06 -4.28
C MET A 68 9.72 17.08 -3.17
N VAL A 69 10.70 17.96 -3.36
CA VAL A 69 11.04 19.03 -2.41
C VAL A 69 9.88 20.00 -2.25
N ASP A 70 9.23 20.38 -3.35
CA ASP A 70 8.06 21.25 -3.31
C ASP A 70 6.87 20.59 -2.59
N ARG A 71 6.71 19.26 -2.65
CA ARG A 71 5.70 18.50 -1.88
C ARG A 71 6.05 18.34 -0.40
N ILE A 72 7.33 18.10 -0.10
CA ILE A 72 7.86 18.04 1.27
C ILE A 72 7.56 19.37 1.98
N PHE A 73 7.88 20.48 1.33
CA PHE A 73 7.62 21.81 1.86
C PHE A 73 6.14 22.18 1.77
N GLY A 74 5.49 21.95 0.63
CA GLY A 74 4.07 22.10 0.37
C GLY A 74 3.43 23.29 1.09
N LEU A 75 2.28 23.05 1.74
CA LEU A 75 1.61 24.05 2.58
C LEU A 75 2.24 24.21 3.98
N ARG A 76 3.35 23.52 4.28
CA ARG A 76 3.99 23.53 5.59
C ARG A 76 4.85 24.78 5.67
N LEU A 77 4.52 25.67 6.62
CA LEU A 77 5.27 26.91 6.87
C LEU A 77 6.58 26.58 7.62
N ILE A 78 7.50 25.92 6.91
CA ILE A 78 8.84 25.57 7.37
C ILE A 78 9.72 26.81 7.31
N ASP A 79 10.57 26.99 8.33
CA ASP A 79 11.50 28.10 8.42
C ASP A 79 12.45 28.12 7.20
N GLN A 80 12.67 29.29 6.60
CA GLN A 80 13.50 29.42 5.38
C GLN A 80 14.95 28.98 5.59
N ARG A 81 15.50 29.14 6.80
CA ARG A 81 16.84 28.63 7.12
C ARG A 81 16.86 27.11 7.08
N ILE A 82 15.80 26.47 7.57
CA ILE A 82 15.68 25.00 7.59
C ILE A 82 15.41 24.47 6.19
N LYS A 83 14.58 25.18 5.42
CA LYS A 83 14.37 24.90 4.00
C LYS A 83 15.72 24.84 3.29
N ARG A 84 16.51 25.92 3.42
CA ARG A 84 17.83 26.04 2.81
C ARG A 84 18.82 24.99 3.33
N GLN A 85 18.89 24.77 4.64
CA GLN A 85 19.76 23.74 5.21
C GLN A 85 19.35 22.33 4.77
N PHE A 86 18.06 22.05 4.66
CA PHE A 86 17.58 20.78 4.16
C PHE A 86 17.96 20.61 2.70
N GLU A 87 17.66 21.57 1.84
CA GLU A 87 18.04 21.57 0.42
C GLU A 87 19.56 21.39 0.22
N GLU A 88 20.38 22.14 0.95
CA GLU A 88 21.85 22.04 0.91
C GLU A 88 22.37 20.65 1.32
N ASN A 89 21.70 19.98 2.27
CA ASN A 89 22.08 18.63 2.70
C ASN A 89 21.37 17.53 1.90
N LEU A 90 20.29 17.84 1.19
CA LEU A 90 19.46 16.85 0.52
C LEU A 90 20.22 16.20 -0.61
N GLU A 91 20.98 16.97 -1.38
CA GLU A 91 21.75 16.46 -2.50
C GLU A 91 22.67 15.29 -2.08
N ASP A 92 23.35 15.44 -0.94
CA ASP A 92 24.28 14.43 -0.41
C ASP A 92 23.60 13.32 0.42
N SER A 93 22.40 13.56 0.96
CA SER A 93 21.74 12.65 1.91
C SER A 93 20.46 11.97 1.38
N PHE A 94 19.94 12.39 0.22
CA PHE A 94 18.67 11.91 -0.31
C PHE A 94 18.68 10.41 -0.54
N ASP A 95 19.74 9.88 -1.15
CA ASP A 95 19.86 8.45 -1.41
C ASP A 95 19.86 7.67 -0.09
N GLY A 96 20.53 8.18 0.95
CA GLY A 96 20.52 7.61 2.29
C GLY A 96 19.16 7.76 3.01
N LEU A 97 18.39 8.79 2.71
CA LEU A 97 17.04 9.01 3.23
C LEU A 97 16.06 8.01 2.61
N VAL A 98 16.12 7.85 1.28
CA VAL A 98 15.30 6.92 0.49
C VAL A 98 15.64 5.47 0.85
N GLN A 99 16.92 5.11 0.85
CA GLN A 99 17.38 3.74 1.10
C GLN A 99 17.35 3.42 2.60
N GLY A 100 17.93 4.27 3.45
CA GLY A 100 18.19 3.95 4.86
C GLY A 100 17.12 4.42 5.84
N GLY A 101 16.27 5.38 5.46
CA GLY A 101 15.35 6.03 6.40
C GLY A 101 16.06 6.60 7.63
N ALA A 102 17.37 6.88 7.53
CA ALA A 102 18.18 7.29 8.67
C ALA A 102 17.70 8.66 9.17
N GLY A 103 17.00 8.67 10.31
CA GLY A 103 16.31 9.85 10.84
C GLY A 103 14.79 9.67 10.86
N LEU A 104 14.20 9.19 9.77
CA LEU A 104 12.80 8.79 9.66
C LEU A 104 12.47 7.59 10.57
N ALA A 105 13.39 6.62 10.69
CA ALA A 105 13.21 5.46 11.55
C ALA A 105 13.04 5.85 13.04
N ARG A 106 13.60 7.00 13.47
CA ARG A 106 13.45 7.50 14.84
C ARG A 106 12.04 8.00 15.13
N VAL A 107 11.33 8.46 14.11
CA VAL A 107 9.91 8.84 14.16
C VAL A 107 9.00 7.69 13.67
N GLY A 108 9.57 6.49 13.49
CA GLY A 108 8.89 5.27 13.09
C GLY A 108 8.46 5.19 11.63
N ILE A 109 9.13 5.95 10.77
CA ILE A 109 8.98 5.90 9.33
C ILE A 109 10.18 5.10 8.80
N VAL A 110 9.97 3.84 8.43
CA VAL A 110 11.03 2.99 7.85
C VAL A 110 10.67 2.80 6.38
N PRO A 111 11.42 3.40 5.43
CA PRO A 111 11.21 3.12 4.02
C PRO A 111 11.46 1.64 3.76
N VAL A 112 10.53 1.03 3.05
CA VAL A 112 10.47 -0.42 2.77
C VAL A 112 11.64 -0.90 1.90
N PHE A 113 12.39 0.02 1.29
CA PHE A 113 13.52 -0.27 0.41
C PHE A 113 14.75 -0.88 1.12
N ASN A 114 14.85 -0.80 2.45
CA ASN A 114 15.85 -1.53 3.25
C ASN A 114 15.19 -2.66 4.06
N ALA A 115 14.80 -3.73 3.39
CA ALA A 115 14.51 -4.98 4.10
C ALA A 115 15.85 -5.56 4.61
N PRO A 116 16.07 -5.70 5.93
CA PRO A 116 17.30 -6.29 6.45
C PRO A 116 17.39 -7.76 6.03
N ASP A 117 18.58 -8.16 5.56
CA ASP A 117 19.04 -9.52 5.26
C ASP A 117 17.93 -10.50 4.88
N GLY A 118 17.43 -10.43 3.63
CA GLY A 118 16.58 -11.48 3.05
C GLY A 118 15.49 -11.02 2.10
N GLY A 119 15.75 -9.99 1.29
CA GLY A 119 15.11 -9.74 0.00
C GLY A 119 13.62 -9.40 0.07
N ALA A 120 13.28 -8.11 0.10
CA ALA A 120 11.98 -7.68 -0.39
C ALA A 120 11.91 -7.98 -1.89
N ARG A 121 10.80 -8.58 -2.35
CA ARG A 121 10.52 -8.74 -3.79
C ARG A 121 9.44 -7.74 -4.19
N PHE A 122 9.70 -6.99 -5.25
CA PHE A 122 8.80 -5.99 -5.80
C PHE A 122 8.07 -6.58 -7.00
N VAL A 123 6.75 -6.51 -7.00
CA VAL A 123 5.90 -7.00 -8.09
C VAL A 123 5.06 -5.84 -8.60
N LEU A 124 5.25 -5.48 -9.87
CA LEU A 124 4.44 -4.47 -10.53
C LEU A 124 3.06 -5.06 -10.82
N LEU A 125 2.03 -4.49 -10.18
CA LEU A 125 0.65 -4.97 -10.32
C LEU A 125 -0.08 -4.26 -11.45
N GLY A 126 0.15 -2.97 -11.62
CA GLY A 126 -0.52 -2.17 -12.63
C GLY A 126 0.15 -0.83 -12.86
N VAL A 127 -0.01 -0.32 -14.08
CA VAL A 127 0.37 1.03 -14.48
C VAL A 127 -0.79 1.64 -15.26
N GLU A 128 -1.27 2.77 -14.76
CA GLU A 128 -2.34 3.57 -15.38
C GLU A 128 -1.74 4.90 -15.80
N SER A 129 -2.19 5.47 -16.92
CA SER A 129 -1.75 6.80 -17.34
C SER A 129 -2.78 7.52 -18.19
N SER A 130 -2.65 8.84 -18.20
CA SER A 130 -3.45 9.76 -18.99
C SER A 130 -2.57 10.95 -19.38
N GLY A 131 -2.17 11.03 -20.64
CA GLY A 131 -1.23 12.03 -21.12
C GLY A 131 0.14 11.87 -20.47
N ASP A 132 0.66 12.93 -19.85
CA ASP A 132 2.01 12.92 -19.24
C ASP A 132 2.00 12.55 -17.75
N PHE A 133 0.87 12.07 -17.23
CA PHE A 133 0.70 11.65 -15.84
C PHE A 133 0.39 10.16 -15.77
N GLY A 134 0.96 9.50 -14.77
CA GLY A 134 0.76 8.08 -14.55
C GLY A 134 0.69 7.74 -13.07
N ARG A 135 0.24 6.52 -12.80
CA ARG A 135 0.17 5.89 -11.49
C ARG A 135 0.65 4.46 -11.63
N ALA A 136 1.48 4.00 -10.71
CA ALA A 136 1.87 2.59 -10.65
C ALA A 136 1.62 2.02 -9.26
N VAL A 137 1.16 0.77 -9.22
CA VAL A 137 0.96 0.03 -7.96
C VAL A 137 1.95 -1.13 -7.91
N VAL A 138 2.71 -1.21 -6.82
CA VAL A 138 3.71 -2.25 -6.58
C VAL A 138 3.39 -2.97 -5.29
N ARG A 139 3.29 -4.29 -5.36
CA ARG A 139 3.32 -5.14 -4.17
C ARG A 139 4.76 -5.36 -3.74
N VAL A 140 5.01 -5.26 -2.44
CA VAL A 140 6.29 -5.63 -1.84
C VAL A 140 6.09 -6.86 -0.98
N ASP A 141 6.64 -7.99 -1.43
CA ASP A 141 6.64 -9.23 -0.68
C ASP A 141 7.72 -9.16 0.40
N LEU A 142 7.29 -9.34 1.64
CA LEU A 142 8.12 -9.32 2.83
C LEU A 142 8.17 -10.72 3.44
N LYS A 143 9.12 -10.93 4.35
CA LYS A 143 9.25 -12.19 5.08
C LYS A 143 7.97 -12.55 5.85
N ASN A 144 7.80 -13.86 6.10
CA ASN A 144 6.69 -14.42 6.87
C ASN A 144 5.32 -14.08 6.25
N TYR A 145 5.23 -14.09 4.92
CA TYR A 145 3.97 -13.87 4.18
C TYR A 145 3.33 -12.50 4.42
N GLN A 146 4.15 -11.53 4.83
CA GLN A 146 3.73 -10.14 4.91
C GLN A 146 3.89 -9.50 3.54
N PHE A 147 3.04 -8.53 3.25
CA PHE A 147 3.18 -7.72 2.05
C PHE A 147 2.86 -6.27 2.38
N ASN A 148 3.36 -5.39 1.54
CA ASN A 148 3.01 -3.98 1.49
C ASN A 148 2.56 -3.60 0.08
N TYR A 149 1.87 -2.48 -0.06
CA TYR A 149 1.66 -1.83 -1.34
C TYR A 149 2.34 -0.47 -1.35
N LEU A 150 2.95 -0.16 -2.48
CA LEU A 150 3.44 1.16 -2.82
C LEU A 150 2.64 1.68 -4.01
N GLU A 151 2.07 2.88 -3.89
CA GLU A 151 1.37 3.56 -4.98
C GLU A 151 2.19 4.78 -5.38
N PHE A 152 2.69 4.81 -6.61
CA PHE A 152 3.59 5.84 -7.13
C PHE A 152 2.83 6.84 -7.99
N ASP A 153 3.06 8.12 -7.73
CA ASP A 153 2.70 9.22 -8.63
C ASP A 153 3.82 9.36 -9.68
N LEU A 154 3.48 9.26 -10.97
CA LEU A 154 4.44 9.27 -12.08
C LEU A 154 4.17 10.40 -13.07
N ARG A 155 5.22 10.82 -13.77
CA ARG A 155 5.15 11.71 -14.95
C ARG A 155 6.09 11.25 -16.05
N LEU A 156 5.83 11.71 -17.28
CA LEU A 156 6.83 11.67 -18.35
C LEU A 156 7.54 13.02 -18.45
N ASP A 157 8.85 12.95 -18.63
CA ASP A 157 9.65 14.12 -18.94
C ASP A 157 9.61 14.47 -20.44
N SER A 158 10.33 15.52 -20.85
CA SER A 158 10.39 15.93 -22.26
C SER A 158 11.01 14.89 -23.22
N ARG A 159 11.75 13.91 -22.68
CA ARG A 159 12.37 12.79 -23.39
C ARG A 159 11.52 11.53 -23.34
N ARG A 160 10.38 11.56 -22.64
CA ARG A 160 9.50 10.42 -22.33
C ARG A 160 10.15 9.40 -21.41
N ASP A 161 11.11 9.84 -20.61
CA ASP A 161 11.60 9.06 -19.48
C ASP A 161 10.61 9.19 -18.31
N ILE A 162 10.41 8.11 -17.56
CA ILE A 162 9.57 8.14 -16.36
C ILE A 162 10.26 8.90 -15.26
N ILE A 163 9.47 9.74 -14.61
CA ILE A 163 9.84 10.43 -13.38
C ILE A 163 8.87 10.04 -12.26
N ILE A 164 9.42 9.65 -11.12
CA ILE A 164 8.71 9.40 -9.86
C ILE A 164 8.55 10.72 -9.12
N VAL A 165 7.31 11.09 -8.84
CA VAL A 165 6.99 12.37 -8.19
C VAL A 165 6.84 12.20 -6.68
N ASP A 166 6.11 11.19 -6.24
CA ASP A 166 5.95 10.79 -4.83
C ASP A 166 5.46 9.34 -4.79
N TRP A 167 5.38 8.75 -3.59
CA TRP A 167 4.71 7.47 -3.41
C TRP A 167 4.08 7.34 -2.04
N ILE A 168 3.00 6.57 -1.97
CA ILE A 168 2.30 6.17 -0.76
C ILE A 168 2.82 4.81 -0.30
N ASP A 169 3.12 4.69 0.99
CA ASP A 169 3.44 3.42 1.64
C ASP A 169 2.28 3.00 2.55
N TYR A 170 1.57 1.93 2.19
CA TYR A 170 0.37 1.45 2.91
C TYR A 170 0.69 0.76 4.24
N LEU A 171 1.93 0.35 4.49
CA LEU A 171 2.38 -0.22 5.76
C LEU A 171 2.78 0.89 6.75
N ALA A 172 3.21 2.04 6.22
CA ALA A 172 3.47 3.25 7.00
C ALA A 172 2.21 4.11 7.19
N GLY A 173 1.28 4.05 6.24
CA GLY A 173 0.04 4.81 6.22
C GLY A 173 0.22 6.27 5.80
N LEU A 174 1.18 6.58 4.92
CA LEU A 174 1.51 7.96 4.50
C LEU A 174 2.37 7.99 3.23
N SER A 175 2.39 9.14 2.54
CA SER A 175 3.33 9.36 1.42
C SER A 175 4.73 9.70 1.89
N PHE A 176 5.74 9.42 1.05
CA PHE A 176 7.13 9.72 1.37
C PHE A 176 7.35 11.22 1.61
N SER A 177 6.82 12.09 0.74
CA SER A 177 6.93 13.54 0.93
C SER A 177 6.28 14.01 2.24
N GLU A 178 5.13 13.44 2.61
CA GLU A 178 4.47 13.73 3.88
C GLU A 178 5.31 13.27 5.07
N SER A 179 5.94 12.09 4.96
CA SER A 179 6.84 11.52 5.96
C SER A 179 7.99 12.47 6.32
N VAL A 180 8.65 13.00 5.29
CA VAL A 180 9.79 13.91 5.41
C VAL A 180 9.32 15.28 5.87
N GLY A 181 8.24 15.80 5.31
CA GLY A 181 7.65 17.08 5.72
C GLY A 181 7.29 17.10 7.21
N ARG A 182 6.70 16.01 7.74
CA ARG A 182 6.40 15.87 9.17
C ARG A 182 7.67 15.82 10.02
N TYR A 183 8.67 15.07 9.57
CA TYR A 183 9.97 15.02 10.25
C TYR A 183 10.59 16.41 10.39
N LEU A 184 10.56 17.23 9.33
CA LEU A 184 11.08 18.60 9.37
C LEU A 184 10.34 19.48 10.38
N VAL A 185 9.01 19.36 10.46
CA VAL A 185 8.23 20.07 11.48
C VAL A 185 8.57 19.58 12.89
N PHE A 186 8.89 18.30 13.07
CA PHE A 186 9.32 17.78 14.38
C PHE A 186 10.70 18.30 14.79
N VAL A 187 11.65 18.39 13.85
CA VAL A 187 13.00 18.90 14.14
C VAL A 187 12.95 20.37 14.53
N SER A 188 12.08 21.17 13.90
CA SER A 188 11.88 22.57 14.25
C SER A 188 10.41 22.98 14.25
N PRO A 189 9.73 22.75 15.37
CA PRO A 189 8.32 23.10 15.49
C PRO A 189 8.18 24.62 15.62
N SER A 190 7.44 25.24 14.70
CA SER A 190 6.97 26.61 14.82
C SER A 190 5.45 26.65 14.99
N PRO A 191 4.87 27.68 15.63
CA PRO A 191 3.42 27.80 15.73
C PRO A 191 2.69 27.78 14.38
N SER A 192 3.31 28.31 13.32
CA SER A 192 2.73 28.28 11.97
C SER A 192 2.77 26.87 11.37
N ALA A 193 3.90 26.17 11.49
CA ALA A 193 4.05 24.80 11.00
C ALA A 193 3.13 23.82 11.73
N LEU A 194 3.04 23.92 13.07
CA LEU A 194 2.17 23.07 13.87
C LEU A 194 0.69 23.24 13.52
N ARG A 195 0.23 24.48 13.24
CA ARG A 195 -1.15 24.73 12.80
C ARG A 195 -1.47 24.08 11.46
N LYS A 196 -0.49 23.91 10.57
CA LYS A 196 -0.67 23.27 9.25
C LYS A 196 -0.77 21.75 9.33
N LEU A 197 -0.40 21.15 10.46
CA LEU A 197 -0.57 19.72 10.73
C LEU A 197 -1.93 19.37 11.34
N LEU A 198 -2.77 20.37 11.59
CA LEU A 198 -4.04 20.24 12.28
C LEU A 198 -5.19 20.48 11.32
N ASP A 199 -6.17 19.59 11.34
CA ASP A 199 -7.43 19.72 10.60
C ASP A 199 -8.46 20.59 11.36
N ILE A 200 -8.02 21.26 12.43
CA ILE A 200 -8.86 22.05 13.32
C ILE A 200 -8.50 23.53 13.28
N GLN A 201 -9.54 24.37 13.22
CA GLN A 201 -9.42 25.82 13.26
C GLN A 201 -9.46 26.35 14.70
N ASN A 202 -9.10 27.62 14.88
CA ASN A 202 -9.20 28.35 16.16
C ASN A 202 -8.42 27.68 17.31
N VAL A 203 -7.17 27.30 17.04
CA VAL A 203 -6.25 26.71 18.01
C VAL A 203 -5.61 27.80 18.87
N THR A 204 -5.80 27.72 20.19
CA THR A 204 -5.15 28.64 21.14
C THR A 204 -3.65 28.36 21.24
N GLU A 205 -2.87 29.34 21.69
CA GLU A 205 -1.42 29.16 21.87
C GLU A 205 -1.08 28.06 22.87
N ARG A 206 -1.87 27.93 23.95
CA ARG A 206 -1.69 26.87 24.95
C ARG A 206 -1.92 25.48 24.36
N GLU A 207 -2.97 25.31 23.56
CA GLU A 207 -3.25 24.03 22.91
C GLU A 207 -2.17 23.68 21.90
N LEU A 208 -1.73 24.66 21.12
CA LEU A 208 -0.65 24.48 20.15
C LEU A 208 0.67 24.10 20.81
N TYR A 209 0.96 24.70 21.97
CA TYR A 209 2.13 24.35 22.78
C TYR A 209 2.06 22.89 23.26
N LEU A 210 0.94 22.45 23.83
CA LEU A 210 0.77 21.06 24.30
C LEU A 210 0.85 20.06 23.14
N PHE A 211 0.25 20.39 22.00
CA PHE A 211 0.36 19.60 20.78
C PHE A 211 1.83 19.50 20.32
N GLY A 212 2.56 20.62 20.30
CA GLY A 212 3.98 20.64 19.98
C GLY A 212 4.84 19.80 20.92
N GLU A 213 4.58 19.86 22.23
CA GLU A 213 5.26 19.01 23.22
C GLU A 213 4.97 17.51 23.01
N THR A 214 3.73 17.18 22.62
CA THR A 214 3.34 15.80 22.28
C THR A 214 4.16 15.29 21.10
N LEU A 215 4.27 16.07 20.03
CA LEU A 215 5.06 15.70 18.85
C LEU A 215 6.57 15.66 19.13
N LYS A 216 7.10 16.53 20.00
CA LYS A 216 8.49 16.43 20.47
C LYS A 216 8.75 15.12 21.20
N ALA A 217 7.81 14.69 22.06
CA ALA A 217 7.93 13.39 22.73
C ALA A 217 7.97 12.23 21.73
N ALA A 218 7.19 12.30 20.64
CA ALA A 218 7.27 11.31 19.55
C ALA A 218 8.63 11.33 18.85
N ARG A 219 9.12 12.51 18.47
CA ARG A 219 10.44 12.71 17.84
C ARG A 219 11.59 12.17 18.68
N ASP A 220 11.56 12.45 19.98
CA ASP A 220 12.58 12.01 20.93
C ASP A 220 12.42 10.52 21.28
N GLY A 221 11.39 9.87 20.72
CA GLY A 221 11.09 8.48 20.92
C GLY A 221 10.63 8.15 22.35
N ASN A 222 10.16 9.13 23.11
CA ASN A 222 9.73 8.94 24.50
C ASN A 222 8.24 8.54 24.55
N LEU A 223 7.98 7.23 24.42
CA LEU A 223 6.62 6.69 24.38
C LEU A 223 5.79 7.00 25.64
N ALA A 224 6.41 6.92 26.82
CA ALA A 224 5.71 7.20 28.08
C ALA A 224 5.23 8.66 28.15
N LYS A 225 6.14 9.61 27.86
CA LYS A 225 5.81 11.04 27.82
C LYS A 225 4.82 11.36 26.70
N PHE A 226 4.94 10.70 25.55
CA PHE A 226 3.99 10.87 24.44
C PHE A 226 2.57 10.49 24.86
N ILE A 227 2.39 9.33 25.49
CA ILE A 227 1.08 8.86 25.98
C ILE A 227 0.53 9.81 27.04
N GLU A 228 1.34 10.19 28.02
CA GLU A 228 0.96 11.15 29.08
C GLU A 228 0.46 12.47 28.48
N LEU A 229 1.23 13.07 27.57
CA LEU A 229 0.88 14.33 26.94
C LEU A 229 -0.36 14.21 26.06
N ARG A 230 -0.44 13.15 25.24
CA ARG A 230 -1.59 12.85 24.38
C ARG A 230 -2.87 12.75 25.21
N ASP A 231 -2.85 11.98 26.29
CA ASP A 231 -4.03 11.76 27.13
C ASP A 231 -4.48 13.04 27.84
N GLY A 232 -3.56 13.97 28.07
CA GLY A 232 -3.84 15.32 28.57
C GLY A 232 -4.34 16.32 27.51
N LEU A 233 -4.27 16.00 26.21
CA LEU A 233 -4.83 16.84 25.15
C LEU A 233 -6.36 16.84 25.19
N GLN A 234 -6.99 17.89 24.66
CA GLN A 234 -8.43 17.83 24.41
C GLN A 234 -8.76 16.75 23.36
N PRO A 235 -9.94 16.11 23.41
CA PRO A 235 -10.31 15.04 22.47
C PRO A 235 -10.13 15.40 21.00
N ARG A 236 -10.40 16.65 20.60
CA ARG A 236 -10.22 17.11 19.22
C ARG A 236 -8.76 17.03 18.71
N PHE A 237 -7.78 17.12 19.61
CA PHE A 237 -6.36 16.96 19.30
C PHE A 237 -5.93 15.49 19.35
N GLN A 238 -6.47 14.71 20.29
CA GLN A 238 -6.19 13.27 20.38
C GLN A 238 -6.56 12.52 19.09
N ARG A 239 -7.60 13.00 18.41
CA ARG A 239 -8.14 12.47 17.15
C ARG A 239 -7.39 12.94 15.91
N GLN A 240 -6.42 13.85 16.03
CA GLN A 240 -5.69 14.33 14.86
C GLN A 240 -4.87 13.19 14.28
N ARG A 241 -4.94 13.04 12.95
CA ARG A 241 -4.29 11.98 12.19
C ARG A 241 -2.83 11.76 12.62
N ILE A 242 -2.06 12.85 12.64
CA ILE A 242 -0.65 12.83 13.03
C ILE A 242 -0.41 12.34 14.46
N VAL A 243 -1.31 12.59 15.41
CA VAL A 243 -1.18 12.11 16.80
C VAL A 243 -1.42 10.62 16.88
N VAL A 244 -2.48 10.14 16.23
CA VAL A 244 -2.83 8.72 16.20
C VAL A 244 -1.73 7.91 15.54
N GLU A 245 -1.29 8.31 14.34
CA GLU A 245 -0.21 7.65 13.60
C GLU A 245 1.10 7.67 14.37
N SER A 246 1.47 8.81 14.97
CA SER A 246 2.69 8.94 15.78
C SER A 246 2.68 7.97 16.97
N GLY A 247 1.51 7.75 17.59
CA GLY A 247 1.34 6.76 18.65
C GLY A 247 1.61 5.32 18.18
N VAL A 248 1.06 4.95 17.02
CA VAL A 248 1.28 3.61 16.44
C VAL A 248 2.74 3.41 16.07
N GLN A 249 3.32 4.35 15.31
CA GLN A 249 4.69 4.24 14.82
C GLN A 249 5.72 4.23 15.95
N LEU A 250 5.53 5.08 16.97
CA LEU A 250 6.41 5.11 18.13
C LEU A 250 6.35 3.80 18.92
N ALA A 251 5.15 3.26 19.16
CA ALA A 251 5.00 1.99 19.85
C ALA A 251 5.61 0.82 19.07
N LYS A 252 5.47 0.82 17.73
CA LYS A 252 6.07 -0.15 16.82
C LYS A 252 7.61 -0.11 16.90
N VAL A 253 8.23 1.07 16.78
CA VAL A 253 9.69 1.24 16.92
C VAL A 253 10.20 0.78 18.28
N ARG A 254 9.46 1.08 19.35
CA ARG A 254 9.83 0.67 20.72
C ARG A 254 9.51 -0.79 21.01
N ARG A 255 8.94 -1.53 20.06
CA ARG A 255 8.52 -2.94 20.20
C ARG A 255 7.56 -3.14 21.38
N LYS A 256 6.70 -2.15 21.61
CA LYS A 256 5.73 -2.08 22.70
C LYS A 256 4.36 -2.52 22.18
N ARG A 257 4.16 -3.84 22.09
CA ARG A 257 2.99 -4.44 21.43
C ARG A 257 1.65 -4.02 22.06
N GLY A 258 1.57 -3.92 23.38
CA GLY A 258 0.33 -3.54 24.06
C GLY A 258 -0.09 -2.12 23.72
N GLU A 259 0.87 -1.20 23.76
CA GLU A 259 0.70 0.22 23.44
C GLU A 259 0.42 0.41 21.94
N MET A 260 1.06 -0.37 21.08
CA MET A 260 0.78 -0.38 19.63
C MET A 260 -0.66 -0.82 19.36
N VAL A 261 -1.12 -1.90 19.99
CA VAL A 261 -2.51 -2.39 19.87
C VAL A 261 -3.52 -1.37 20.41
N ALA A 262 -3.19 -0.64 21.48
CA ALA A 262 -4.03 0.44 22.00
C ALA A 262 -4.11 1.63 21.02
N ALA A 263 -2.99 2.01 20.41
CA ALA A 263 -2.96 3.07 19.40
C ALA A 263 -3.73 2.68 18.13
N LEU A 264 -3.61 1.42 17.68
CA LEU A 264 -4.38 0.89 16.55
C LEU A 264 -5.90 0.84 16.83
N GLN A 265 -6.32 0.67 18.08
CA GLN A 265 -7.75 0.76 18.43
C GLN A 265 -8.29 2.17 18.29
N ILE A 266 -7.51 3.18 18.71
CA ILE A 266 -7.85 4.59 18.51
C ILE A 266 -7.91 4.91 17.00
N MET A 267 -6.99 4.35 16.22
CA MET A 267 -7.01 4.45 14.76
C MET A 267 -8.26 3.84 14.15
N ALA A 268 -8.64 2.62 14.56
CA ALA A 268 -9.86 1.96 14.12
C ALA A 268 -11.13 2.72 14.51
N GLU A 269 -11.14 3.41 15.65
CA GLU A 269 -12.28 4.22 16.09
C GLU A 269 -12.46 5.49 15.26
N HIS A 270 -11.37 6.15 14.88
CA HIS A 270 -11.44 7.47 14.23
C HIS A 270 -11.29 7.43 12.72
N PHE A 271 -10.64 6.39 12.18
CA PHE A 271 -10.37 6.23 10.76
C PHE A 271 -10.70 4.79 10.28
N PRO A 272 -11.89 4.24 10.59
CA PRO A 272 -12.23 2.85 10.25
C PRO A 272 -12.26 2.57 8.74
N GLU A 273 -12.61 3.59 7.96
CA GLU A 273 -12.85 3.47 6.51
C GLU A 273 -11.67 3.94 5.66
N GLU A 274 -10.61 4.47 6.27
CA GLU A 274 -9.43 4.98 5.57
C GLU A 274 -8.58 3.81 5.01
N PRO A 275 -8.57 3.58 3.68
CA PRO A 275 -7.87 2.43 3.10
C PRO A 275 -6.38 2.43 3.41
N LEU A 276 -5.79 3.61 3.58
CA LEU A 276 -4.37 3.82 3.90
C LEU A 276 -3.93 3.14 5.21
N TYR A 277 -4.86 2.91 6.16
CA TYR A 277 -4.55 2.25 7.43
C TYR A 277 -4.90 0.77 7.46
N THR A 278 -5.49 0.22 6.40
CA THR A 278 -6.00 -1.15 6.37
C THR A 278 -4.96 -2.15 6.85
N LEU A 279 -3.74 -2.14 6.29
CA LEU A 279 -2.68 -3.09 6.64
C LEU A 279 -2.28 -2.98 8.12
N MET A 280 -2.23 -1.77 8.67
CA MET A 280 -1.93 -1.54 10.08
C MET A 280 -3.07 -2.04 10.99
N LEU A 281 -4.33 -1.85 10.58
CA LEU A 281 -5.49 -2.26 11.35
C LEU A 281 -5.64 -3.79 11.43
N LEU A 282 -5.10 -4.56 10.49
CA LEU A 282 -5.15 -6.03 10.54
C LEU A 282 -4.54 -6.59 11.84
N ASP A 283 -3.49 -5.93 12.36
CA ASP A 283 -2.82 -6.30 13.62
C ASP A 283 -3.73 -6.18 14.86
N THR A 284 -4.87 -5.48 14.74
CA THR A 284 -5.87 -5.38 15.81
C THR A 284 -7.18 -6.10 15.49
N LEU A 285 -7.65 -6.06 14.24
CA LEU A 285 -8.95 -6.59 13.85
C LEU A 285 -9.00 -8.12 13.97
N PHE A 286 -8.02 -8.83 13.39
CA PHE A 286 -7.99 -10.30 13.35
C PHE A 286 -7.77 -10.95 14.71
N PRO A 287 -6.79 -10.52 15.54
CA PRO A 287 -6.63 -11.08 16.88
C PRO A 287 -7.86 -10.89 17.78
N ARG A 288 -8.67 -9.87 17.51
CA ARG A 288 -9.92 -9.59 18.24
C ARG A 288 -11.15 -10.23 17.59
N LYS A 289 -10.96 -11.08 16.59
CA LYS A 289 -12.02 -11.78 15.84
C LYS A 289 -13.04 -10.85 15.17
N LYS A 290 -12.62 -9.63 14.84
CA LYS A 290 -13.41 -8.67 14.06
C LYS A 290 -13.23 -8.98 12.56
N TYR A 291 -13.58 -10.21 12.16
CA TYR A 291 -13.26 -10.71 10.82
C TYR A 291 -13.99 -9.94 9.73
N GLU A 292 -15.28 -9.64 9.91
CA GLU A 292 -16.06 -8.85 8.95
C GLU A 292 -15.51 -7.43 8.76
N GLU A 293 -15.08 -6.77 9.85
CA GLU A 293 -14.42 -5.45 9.77
C GLU A 293 -13.09 -5.55 9.01
N GLY A 294 -12.33 -6.63 9.23
CA GLY A 294 -11.07 -6.91 8.53
C GLY A 294 -11.26 -7.19 7.04
N ILE A 295 -12.27 -8.00 6.67
CA ILE A 295 -12.66 -8.28 5.29
C ILE A 295 -13.05 -6.97 4.60
N ALA A 296 -13.95 -6.19 5.21
CA ALA A 296 -14.39 -4.92 4.63
C ALA A 296 -13.24 -3.92 4.45
N ALA A 297 -12.26 -3.89 5.37
CA ALA A 297 -11.08 -3.05 5.23
C ALA A 297 -10.19 -3.51 4.06
N LEU A 298 -9.94 -4.82 3.93
CA LEU A 298 -9.18 -5.39 2.82
C LEU A 298 -9.86 -5.13 1.46
N THR A 299 -11.18 -5.29 1.37
CA THR A 299 -11.95 -4.96 0.16
C THR A 299 -11.81 -3.49 -0.21
N ARG A 300 -11.96 -2.56 0.76
CA ARG A 300 -11.75 -1.12 0.50
C ARG A 300 -10.33 -0.81 0.02
N LEU A 301 -9.33 -1.51 0.55
CA LEU A 301 -7.96 -1.36 0.07
C LEU A 301 -7.80 -1.89 -1.36
N ALA A 302 -8.34 -3.06 -1.66
CA ALA A 302 -8.33 -3.60 -3.02
C ALA A 302 -8.99 -2.64 -4.02
N ASP A 303 -10.19 -2.13 -3.69
CA ASP A 303 -10.92 -1.16 -4.51
C ASP A 303 -10.12 0.15 -4.70
N LYS A 304 -9.43 0.61 -3.65
CA LYS A 304 -8.59 1.83 -3.71
C LYS A 304 -7.34 1.62 -4.57
N LEU A 305 -6.75 0.42 -4.52
CA LEU A 305 -5.59 0.10 -5.35
C LEU A 305 -5.98 -0.06 -6.82
N ASP A 306 -7.19 -0.54 -7.09
CA ASP A 306 -7.77 -0.75 -8.43
C ASP A 306 -6.87 -1.64 -9.31
N VAL A 307 -6.34 -2.69 -8.71
CA VAL A 307 -5.52 -3.71 -9.38
C VAL A 307 -5.88 -5.09 -8.85
N GLU A 308 -5.85 -6.07 -9.72
CA GLU A 308 -5.99 -7.46 -9.31
C GLU A 308 -4.66 -7.98 -8.73
N ASP A 309 -4.71 -8.61 -7.55
CA ASP A 309 -3.51 -9.09 -6.86
C ASP A 309 -3.75 -10.42 -6.14
N ALA A 310 -2.91 -11.41 -6.45
CA ALA A 310 -2.96 -12.73 -5.84
C ALA A 310 -2.73 -12.70 -4.32
N ALA A 311 -1.89 -11.79 -3.81
CA ALA A 311 -1.64 -11.72 -2.37
C ALA A 311 -2.84 -11.13 -1.60
N MET A 312 -3.52 -10.14 -2.19
CA MET A 312 -4.78 -9.61 -1.66
C MET A 312 -5.85 -10.69 -1.60
N GLU A 313 -6.02 -11.46 -2.68
CA GLU A 313 -7.00 -12.55 -2.72
C GLU A 313 -6.68 -13.66 -1.73
N ALA A 314 -5.42 -14.08 -1.62
CA ALA A 314 -5.01 -15.06 -0.62
C ALA A 314 -5.25 -14.55 0.81
N ARG A 315 -5.06 -13.24 1.07
CA ARG A 315 -5.37 -12.64 2.37
C ARG A 315 -6.87 -12.60 2.65
N LEU A 316 -7.68 -12.22 1.67
CA LEU A 316 -9.14 -12.26 1.77
C LEU A 316 -9.63 -13.70 1.97
N SER A 317 -9.04 -14.69 1.29
CA SER A 317 -9.32 -16.11 1.49
C SER A 317 -9.13 -16.53 2.95
N ALA A 318 -7.95 -16.23 3.53
CA ALA A 318 -7.69 -16.50 4.93
C ALA A 318 -8.67 -15.77 5.87
N ALA A 319 -9.13 -14.57 5.48
CA ALA A 319 -10.10 -13.80 6.23
C ALA A 319 -11.50 -14.39 6.22
N TYR A 320 -12.01 -14.77 5.06
CA TYR A 320 -13.29 -15.46 4.93
C TYR A 320 -13.27 -16.81 5.63
N LEU A 321 -12.17 -17.55 5.55
CA LEU A 321 -12.03 -18.81 6.27
C LEU A 321 -12.12 -18.58 7.79
N ALA A 322 -11.43 -17.56 8.31
CA ALA A 322 -11.49 -17.21 9.73
C ALA A 322 -12.90 -16.75 10.18
N ALA A 323 -13.66 -16.12 9.28
CA ALA A 323 -15.06 -15.77 9.48
C ALA A 323 -16.02 -16.97 9.37
N GLY A 324 -15.53 -18.15 8.99
CA GLY A 324 -16.33 -19.37 8.82
C GLY A 324 -16.96 -19.51 7.44
N ASN A 325 -16.60 -18.67 6.46
CA ASN A 325 -17.04 -18.77 5.08
C ASN A 325 -16.00 -19.51 4.23
N ALA A 326 -15.98 -20.84 4.36
CA ALA A 326 -15.01 -21.68 3.67
C ALA A 326 -15.20 -21.70 2.15
N THR A 327 -16.42 -21.54 1.65
CA THR A 327 -16.70 -21.51 0.20
C THR A 327 -16.06 -20.30 -0.47
N GLU A 328 -16.27 -19.10 0.09
CA GLU A 328 -15.64 -17.88 -0.44
C GLU A 328 -14.11 -17.94 -0.32
N ALA A 329 -13.62 -18.54 0.78
CA ALA A 329 -12.19 -18.75 0.96
C ALA A 329 -11.55 -19.60 -0.15
N VAL A 330 -12.22 -20.66 -0.60
CA VAL A 330 -11.73 -21.49 -1.72
C VAL A 330 -11.69 -20.68 -3.01
N ILE A 331 -12.77 -19.96 -3.34
CA ILE A 331 -12.85 -19.14 -4.57
C ILE A 331 -11.67 -18.18 -4.66
N LEU A 332 -11.40 -17.46 -3.56
CA LEU A 332 -10.32 -16.47 -3.52
C LEU A 332 -8.93 -17.11 -3.49
N ALA A 333 -8.77 -18.27 -2.84
CA ALA A 333 -7.49 -18.99 -2.87
C ALA A 333 -7.17 -19.52 -4.26
N ASP A 334 -8.18 -20.03 -4.98
CA ASP A 334 -8.05 -20.52 -6.35
C ASP A 334 -7.71 -19.38 -7.30
N ALA A 335 -8.37 -18.22 -7.18
CA ALA A 335 -8.03 -17.02 -7.95
C ALA A 335 -6.58 -16.56 -7.69
N ALA A 336 -6.11 -16.62 -6.45
CA ALA A 336 -4.73 -16.27 -6.11
C ALA A 336 -3.73 -17.21 -6.79
N ILE A 337 -4.00 -18.52 -6.78
CA ILE A 337 -3.17 -19.53 -7.44
C ILE A 337 -3.21 -19.37 -8.95
N GLU A 338 -4.38 -19.12 -9.55
CA GLU A 338 -4.52 -18.92 -10.99
C GLU A 338 -3.69 -17.73 -11.48
N ARG A 339 -3.73 -16.62 -10.73
CA ARG A 339 -3.00 -15.39 -11.09
C ARG A 339 -1.51 -15.48 -10.84
N GLU A 340 -1.10 -16.06 -9.71
CA GLU A 340 0.32 -16.22 -9.39
C GLU A 340 0.60 -17.61 -8.79
N PRO A 341 0.77 -18.64 -9.64
CA PRO A 341 1.03 -20.01 -9.16
C PRO A 341 2.31 -20.14 -8.32
N GLY A 342 3.28 -19.25 -8.55
CA GLY A 342 4.52 -19.18 -7.78
C GLY A 342 4.39 -18.43 -6.44
N LEU A 343 3.21 -17.91 -6.09
CA LEU A 343 2.97 -17.26 -4.81
C LEU A 343 2.59 -18.30 -3.75
N GLU A 344 3.54 -18.60 -2.88
CA GLU A 344 3.38 -19.54 -1.76
C GLU A 344 2.14 -19.27 -0.90
N LEU A 345 1.80 -17.98 -0.71
CA LEU A 345 0.65 -17.57 0.09
C LEU A 345 -0.69 -18.04 -0.50
N GLY A 346 -0.81 -18.16 -1.83
CA GLY A 346 -2.01 -18.71 -2.47
C GLY A 346 -2.24 -20.17 -2.05
N TRP A 347 -1.20 -21.00 -2.13
CA TRP A 347 -1.23 -22.40 -1.72
C TRP A 347 -1.44 -22.59 -0.21
N LEU A 348 -0.80 -21.75 0.61
CA LEU A 348 -1.01 -21.73 2.06
C LEU A 348 -2.44 -21.37 2.45
N SER A 349 -3.13 -20.58 1.63
CA SER A 349 -4.53 -20.20 1.86
C SER A 349 -5.49 -21.28 1.34
N ALA A 350 -5.17 -21.90 0.20
CA ALA A 350 -5.97 -22.96 -0.42
C ALA A 350 -6.04 -24.21 0.45
N LEU A 351 -4.92 -24.66 1.03
CA LEU A 351 -4.86 -25.88 1.84
C LEU A 351 -5.94 -25.93 2.95
N PRO A 352 -5.99 -24.97 3.90
CA PRO A 352 -6.99 -25.00 4.96
C PRO A 352 -8.41 -24.69 4.45
N ALA A 353 -8.57 -23.90 3.37
CA ALA A 353 -9.89 -23.60 2.80
C ALA A 353 -10.53 -24.83 2.14
N ARG A 354 -9.77 -25.57 1.32
CA ARG A 354 -10.22 -26.80 0.66
C ARG A 354 -10.48 -27.91 1.68
N ASN A 355 -9.60 -28.06 2.67
CA ASN A 355 -9.86 -28.96 3.80
C ASN A 355 -11.16 -28.61 4.54
N ALA A 356 -11.46 -27.33 4.79
CA ALA A 356 -12.69 -26.92 5.47
C ALA A 356 -13.97 -27.15 4.65
N THR A 357 -13.87 -27.30 3.33
CA THR A 357 -15.00 -27.62 2.44
C THR A 357 -15.10 -29.12 2.11
N GLY A 358 -14.18 -29.95 2.63
CA GLY A 358 -14.12 -31.38 2.34
C GLY A 358 -13.52 -31.72 0.96
N ASP A 359 -12.94 -30.74 0.25
CA ASP A 359 -12.17 -30.99 -0.96
C ASP A 359 -10.78 -31.53 -0.61
N PHE A 360 -10.72 -32.80 -0.20
CA PHE A 360 -9.48 -33.44 0.22
C PHE A 360 -8.52 -33.67 -0.94
N ALA A 361 -9.03 -33.88 -2.16
CA ALA A 361 -8.20 -34.00 -3.35
C ALA A 361 -7.45 -32.68 -3.63
N GLY A 362 -8.16 -31.55 -3.64
CA GLY A 362 -7.55 -30.24 -3.81
C GLY A 362 -6.66 -29.82 -2.63
N ALA A 363 -6.96 -30.25 -1.40
CA ALA A 363 -6.09 -30.04 -0.24
C ALA A 363 -4.78 -30.83 -0.37
N VAL A 364 -4.81 -32.08 -0.83
CA VAL A 364 -3.61 -32.89 -1.14
C VAL A 364 -2.78 -32.26 -2.25
N GLU A 365 -3.41 -31.67 -3.27
CA GLU A 365 -2.68 -30.93 -4.29
C GLU A 365 -1.93 -29.74 -3.70
N ALA A 366 -2.58 -28.97 -2.82
CA ALA A 366 -1.91 -27.88 -2.12
C ALA A 366 -0.75 -28.38 -1.24
N LEU A 367 -0.89 -29.53 -0.56
CA LEU A 367 0.22 -30.16 0.17
C LEU A 367 1.40 -30.45 -0.76
N ARG A 368 1.16 -31.12 -1.90
CA ARG A 368 2.23 -31.42 -2.88
C ARG A 368 2.97 -30.17 -3.32
N GLN A 369 2.25 -29.12 -3.68
CA GLN A 369 2.85 -27.88 -4.16
C GLN A 369 3.68 -27.18 -3.07
N LEU A 370 3.15 -27.12 -1.84
CA LEU A 370 3.86 -26.57 -0.69
C LEU A 370 5.16 -27.33 -0.39
N GLU A 371 5.18 -28.65 -0.54
CA GLU A 371 6.40 -29.43 -0.34
C GLU A 371 7.38 -29.33 -1.51
N ALA A 372 6.88 -29.49 -2.75
CA ALA A 372 7.73 -29.60 -3.94
C ALA A 372 8.37 -28.27 -4.34
N GLU A 373 7.61 -27.18 -4.37
CA GLU A 373 8.06 -25.88 -4.87
C GLU A 373 8.56 -24.96 -3.75
N PHE A 374 7.97 -25.07 -2.56
CA PHE A 374 8.24 -24.14 -1.45
C PHE A 374 9.01 -24.78 -0.28
N GLY A 375 9.26 -26.10 -0.33
CA GLY A 375 10.10 -26.79 0.64
C GLY A 375 9.50 -26.91 2.05
N HIS A 376 8.18 -26.84 2.18
CA HIS A 376 7.52 -27.13 3.45
C HIS A 376 7.69 -28.60 3.84
N ASP A 377 7.80 -28.84 5.14
CA ASP A 377 7.65 -30.18 5.73
C ASP A 377 6.25 -30.32 6.31
N LEU A 378 5.34 -30.93 5.54
CA LEU A 378 3.95 -31.17 5.91
C LEU A 378 3.71 -32.65 6.19
N SER A 379 4.64 -33.26 6.92
CA SER A 379 4.50 -34.65 7.38
C SER A 379 3.26 -34.87 8.26
N PRO A 380 2.77 -36.11 8.38
CA PRO A 380 1.67 -36.45 9.29
C PRO A 380 1.89 -35.90 10.70
N GLU A 381 3.10 -36.02 11.26
CA GLU A 381 3.44 -35.53 12.60
C GLU A 381 3.34 -34.01 12.74
N LYS A 382 3.49 -33.26 11.65
CA LYS A 382 3.31 -31.80 11.62
C LYS A 382 1.84 -31.43 11.53
N LEU A 383 1.09 -32.13 10.66
CA LEU A 383 -0.34 -31.88 10.46
C LEU A 383 -1.16 -32.27 11.70
N GLU A 384 -0.82 -33.34 12.41
CA GLU A 384 -1.48 -33.77 13.66
C GLU A 384 -1.51 -32.70 14.75
N LYS A 385 -0.53 -31.78 14.74
CA LYS A 385 -0.49 -30.67 15.70
C LYS A 385 -1.59 -29.64 15.47
N SER A 386 -2.15 -29.61 14.26
CA SER A 386 -3.22 -28.71 13.88
C SER A 386 -4.55 -29.46 13.84
N ARG A 387 -5.46 -29.06 14.73
CA ARG A 387 -6.79 -29.70 14.83
C ARG A 387 -7.63 -29.59 13.55
N ILE A 388 -7.32 -28.63 12.68
CA ILE A 388 -8.13 -28.37 11.49
C ILE A 388 -7.95 -29.44 10.42
N PHE A 389 -6.83 -30.18 10.40
CA PHE A 389 -6.54 -31.18 9.35
C PHE A 389 -6.97 -32.61 9.71
N GLY A 390 -7.68 -32.81 10.81
CA GLY A 390 -8.07 -34.16 11.26
C GLY A 390 -8.88 -34.94 10.23
N GLU A 391 -9.78 -34.28 9.50
CA GLU A 391 -10.59 -34.92 8.45
C GLU A 391 -9.76 -35.24 7.20
N LEU A 392 -8.93 -34.31 6.74
CA LEU A 392 -7.98 -34.56 5.65
C LEU A 392 -7.06 -35.75 5.98
N MET A 393 -6.51 -35.82 7.18
CA MET A 393 -5.64 -36.93 7.59
C MET A 393 -6.33 -38.28 7.63
N ALA A 394 -7.65 -38.30 7.82
CA ALA A 394 -8.46 -39.52 7.78
C ALA A 394 -8.98 -39.87 6.36
N SER A 395 -8.76 -38.99 5.38
CA SER A 395 -9.24 -39.15 4.01
C SER A 395 -8.46 -40.20 3.22
N ALA A 396 -9.11 -40.79 2.21
CA ALA A 396 -8.46 -41.75 1.32
C ALA A 396 -7.42 -41.07 0.43
N GLU A 397 -7.66 -39.81 0.06
CA GLU A 397 -6.79 -38.97 -0.75
C GLU A 397 -5.46 -38.73 -0.05
N PHE A 398 -5.48 -38.44 1.26
CA PHE A 398 -4.27 -38.26 2.05
C PHE A 398 -3.48 -39.58 2.21
N ALA A 399 -4.17 -40.69 2.45
CA ALA A 399 -3.53 -42.00 2.51
C ALA A 399 -2.83 -42.36 1.18
N ALA A 400 -3.51 -42.14 0.05
CA ALA A 400 -2.93 -42.35 -1.28
C ALA A 400 -1.75 -41.42 -1.57
N TRP A 401 -1.80 -40.16 -1.12
CA TRP A 401 -0.67 -39.24 -1.24
C TRP A 401 0.57 -39.76 -0.52
N LEU A 402 0.42 -40.23 0.73
CA LEU A 402 1.53 -40.77 1.53
C LEU A 402 2.20 -41.99 0.88
N GLU A 403 1.46 -42.81 0.13
CA GLU A 403 2.03 -43.94 -0.63
C GLU A 403 2.90 -43.49 -1.82
N THR A 404 2.68 -42.26 -2.31
CA THR A 404 3.36 -41.69 -3.49
C THR A 404 4.42 -40.63 -3.16
N ARG A 405 4.52 -40.23 -1.89
CA ARG A 405 5.36 -39.13 -1.40
C ARG A 405 6.85 -39.49 -1.37
#